data_AF-A0A2M9YJX7-F1
#
_entry.id   AF-A0A2M9YJX7-F1
#
_cell.length_a   1.000
_cell.length_b   1.000
_cell.length_c   1.000
_cell.angle_alpha   90.00
_cell.angle_beta   90.00
_cell.angle_gamma   90.00
#
_symmetry.space_group_name_H-M   'P 1'
#
loop_
_entity.id
_entity.type
_entity.pdbx_description
1 polymer ?
#
loop_
_entity_poly.entity_id
_entity_poly.type
_entity_poly.pdbx_seq_one_letter_code
_entity_poly.pdbx_strand_id
1 'polypeptide(L)'
;MSDDSELNRKLQKEFSEAFYSEFKEFFGEEKEHGYELYSLSGGESGPKGSWATFTIRNPLASRSLVFRYDPENHSFYAMLKIQVIPGEEDWDLDSLFRRKGYPIPEFKDSLKNAGEWIFHSIARHYLSAIFQYCPRILEPDFFPTT
;
A
#
# COMPACT_ATOMS: atom_id res chain seq x y z
N MET A 1 -0.87 -28.71 -7.20
CA MET A 1 0.11 -27.63 -7.52
C MET A 1 -0.46 -26.57 -8.46
N SER A 2 -1.58 -26.78 -9.19
CA SER A 2 -2.25 -25.73 -9.97
C SER A 2 -3.08 -24.77 -9.11
N ASP A 3 -3.73 -25.28 -8.07
CA ASP A 3 -4.81 -24.57 -7.38
C ASP A 3 -4.31 -23.42 -6.49
N ASP A 4 -3.14 -23.58 -5.86
CA ASP A 4 -2.54 -22.55 -4.99
C ASP A 4 -2.07 -21.33 -5.79
N SER A 5 -1.62 -21.54 -7.04
CA SER A 5 -1.16 -20.46 -7.92
C SER A 5 -2.33 -19.60 -8.41
N GLU A 6 -3.46 -20.23 -8.74
CA GLU A 6 -4.68 -19.54 -9.15
C GLU A 6 -5.30 -18.75 -7.99
N LEU A 7 -5.35 -19.35 -6.79
CA LEU A 7 -5.79 -18.68 -5.57
C LEU A 7 -4.92 -17.46 -5.26
N ASN A 8 -3.59 -17.59 -5.35
CA ASN A 8 -2.68 -16.48 -5.08
C ASN A 8 -2.86 -15.32 -6.07
N ARG A 9 -3.05 -15.62 -7.37
CA ARG A 9 -3.35 -14.58 -8.38
C ARG A 9 -4.67 -13.88 -8.09
N LYS A 10 -5.69 -14.62 -7.68
CA LYS A 10 -6.98 -14.06 -7.27
C LYS A 10 -6.81 -13.11 -6.08
N LEU A 11 -6.10 -13.53 -5.04
CA LEU A 11 -5.83 -12.69 -3.86
C LEU A 11 -5.02 -11.43 -4.20
N GLN A 12 -3.99 -11.54 -5.06
CA GLN A 12 -3.22 -10.38 -5.51
C GLN A 12 -4.08 -9.35 -6.25
N LYS A 13 -5.02 -9.83 -7.06
CA LYS A 13 -5.98 -8.99 -7.77
C LYS A 13 -6.96 -8.32 -6.80
N GLU A 14 -7.59 -9.09 -5.92
CA GLU A 14 -8.52 -8.57 -4.90
C GLU A 14 -7.83 -7.53 -4.00
N PHE A 15 -6.59 -7.77 -3.60
CA PHE A 15 -5.78 -6.81 -2.86
C PHE A 15 -5.64 -5.48 -3.62
N SER A 16 -5.28 -5.55 -4.90
CA SER A 16 -5.06 -4.35 -5.73
C SER A 16 -6.36 -3.59 -5.97
N GLU A 17 -7.46 -4.29 -6.22
CA GLU A 17 -8.80 -3.71 -6.42
C GLU A 17 -9.31 -3.02 -5.14
N ALA A 18 -9.12 -3.65 -3.98
CA ALA A 18 -9.50 -3.07 -2.70
C ALA A 18 -8.75 -1.76 -2.41
N PHE A 19 -7.43 -1.75 -2.57
CA PHE A 19 -6.62 -0.56 -2.33
C PHE A 19 -6.95 0.57 -3.31
N TYR A 20 -7.21 0.25 -4.57
CA TYR A 20 -7.62 1.22 -5.57
C TYR A 20 -8.99 1.84 -5.23
N SER A 21 -9.98 0.99 -4.91
CA SER A 21 -11.33 1.44 -4.55
C SER A 21 -11.32 2.35 -3.32
N GLU A 22 -10.64 1.93 -2.25
CA GLU A 22 -10.59 2.71 -1.02
C GLU A 22 -9.76 3.99 -1.19
N PHE A 23 -8.69 3.96 -2.00
CA PHE A 23 -7.95 5.19 -2.33
C PHE A 23 -8.87 6.25 -2.92
N LYS A 24 -9.67 5.86 -3.91
CA LYS A 24 -10.60 6.77 -4.59
C LYS A 24 -11.65 7.35 -3.64
N GLU A 25 -12.10 6.58 -2.65
CA GLU A 25 -13.03 7.05 -1.63
C GLU A 25 -12.43 8.16 -0.75
N PHE A 26 -11.16 8.05 -0.35
CA PHE A 26 -10.51 9.02 0.54
C PHE A 26 -9.85 10.20 -0.18
N PHE A 27 -9.28 9.97 -1.37
CA PHE A 27 -8.41 10.94 -2.06
C PHE A 27 -8.94 11.41 -3.40
N GLY A 28 -10.07 10.88 -3.89
CA GLY A 28 -10.64 11.25 -5.19
C GLY A 28 -9.95 10.55 -6.38
N GLU A 29 -10.16 11.07 -7.59
CA GLU A 29 -9.57 10.52 -8.82
C GLU A 29 -8.07 10.85 -8.89
N GLU A 30 -7.23 9.91 -9.36
CA GLU A 30 -5.77 10.07 -9.33
C GLU A 30 -5.31 11.28 -10.16
N LYS A 31 -5.97 11.48 -11.30
CA LYS A 31 -5.65 12.51 -12.28
C LYS A 31 -5.96 13.92 -11.78
N GLU A 32 -6.90 14.07 -10.86
CA GLU A 32 -7.24 15.38 -10.28
C GLU A 32 -6.11 15.92 -9.41
N HIS A 33 -5.30 15.03 -8.85
CA HIS A 33 -4.24 15.36 -7.89
C HIS A 33 -2.83 14.98 -8.38
N GLY A 34 -2.71 14.48 -9.61
CA GLY A 34 -1.42 14.09 -10.20
C GLY A 34 -0.79 12.87 -9.52
N TYR A 35 -1.60 12.03 -8.88
CA TYR A 35 -1.13 10.79 -8.29
C TYR A 35 -0.94 9.72 -9.36
N GLU A 36 0.06 8.87 -9.16
CA GLU A 36 0.24 7.63 -9.91
C GLU A 36 -0.03 6.45 -8.97
N LEU A 37 -1.00 5.61 -9.38
CA LEU A 37 -1.32 4.36 -8.73
C LEU A 37 -0.86 3.22 -9.62
N TYR A 38 -0.15 2.25 -9.04
CA TYR A 38 0.19 1.03 -9.77
C TYR A 38 0.29 -0.16 -8.84
N SER A 39 -0.14 -1.30 -9.36
CA SER A 39 -0.04 -2.60 -8.72
C SER A 39 1.00 -3.45 -9.43
N LEU A 40 1.89 -4.07 -8.67
CA LEU A 40 2.77 -5.12 -9.13
C LEU A 40 2.30 -6.44 -8.52
N SER A 41 1.96 -7.38 -9.39
CA SER A 41 1.59 -8.75 -9.05
C SER A 41 2.63 -9.70 -9.64
N GLY A 42 3.02 -10.71 -8.87
CA GLY A 42 4.22 -11.49 -9.08
C GLY A 42 4.53 -11.97 -10.51
N GLY A 43 5.73 -11.61 -10.97
CA GLY A 43 6.37 -12.08 -12.20
C GLY A 43 7.89 -11.87 -12.23
N GLU A 44 8.46 -11.32 -11.16
CA GLU A 44 9.90 -11.00 -11.05
C GLU A 44 10.65 -12.09 -10.28
N SER A 45 11.87 -12.40 -10.69
CA SER A 45 12.76 -13.35 -10.03
C SER A 45 13.19 -12.80 -8.66
N GLY A 46 12.91 -13.49 -7.56
CA GLY A 46 13.40 -13.15 -6.22
C GLY A 46 12.45 -13.53 -5.08
N PRO A 47 12.87 -13.36 -3.80
CA PRO A 47 12.09 -13.79 -2.63
C PRO A 47 10.78 -13.01 -2.40
N LYS A 48 10.61 -11.85 -3.05
CA LYS A 48 9.36 -11.05 -3.03
C LYS A 48 8.59 -11.14 -4.36
N GLY A 49 9.03 -12.02 -5.26
CA GLY A 49 8.48 -12.17 -6.60
C GLY A 49 7.04 -12.68 -6.63
N SER A 50 6.51 -13.22 -5.52
CA SER A 50 5.13 -13.70 -5.38
C SER A 50 4.21 -12.71 -4.64
N TRP A 51 4.71 -11.55 -4.23
CA TRP A 51 3.94 -10.62 -3.39
C TRP A 51 2.99 -9.76 -4.24
N ALA A 52 1.84 -9.40 -3.67
CA ALA A 52 1.03 -8.30 -4.19
C ALA A 52 1.61 -6.99 -3.66
N THR A 53 1.86 -6.01 -4.53
CA THR A 53 2.31 -4.66 -4.13
C THR A 53 1.40 -3.62 -4.75
N PHE A 54 0.89 -2.70 -3.94
CA PHE A 54 0.16 -1.51 -4.39
C PHE A 54 0.94 -0.27 -3.98
N THR A 55 1.21 0.61 -4.94
CA THR A 55 1.97 1.83 -4.71
C THR A 55 1.17 3.06 -5.08
N ILE A 56 1.21 4.06 -4.20
CA ILE A 56 0.69 5.41 -4.43
C ILE A 56 1.88 6.34 -4.42
N ARG A 57 2.07 7.11 -5.49
CA ARG A 57 3.10 8.14 -5.51
C ARG A 57 2.62 9.44 -6.13
N ASN A 58 3.24 10.53 -5.71
CA ASN A 58 3.22 11.76 -6.47
C ASN A 58 4.58 11.87 -7.19
N PRO A 59 4.64 12.00 -8.53
CA PRO A 59 5.90 12.09 -9.26
C PRO A 59 6.79 13.27 -8.87
N LEU A 60 6.19 14.31 -8.26
CA LEU A 60 6.89 15.49 -7.75
C LEU A 60 7.26 15.37 -6.26
N ALA A 61 6.96 14.24 -5.64
CA ALA A 61 7.38 13.91 -4.28
C ALA A 61 8.49 12.84 -4.33
N SER A 62 9.45 12.98 -3.43
CA SER A 62 10.51 12.01 -3.17
C SER A 62 10.02 10.78 -2.40
N ARG A 63 8.71 10.66 -2.17
CA ARG A 63 8.13 9.62 -1.30
C ARG A 63 6.93 8.93 -1.93
N SER A 64 6.80 7.64 -1.62
CA SER A 64 5.71 6.78 -2.10
C SER A 64 5.14 5.98 -0.94
N LEU A 65 3.82 5.80 -0.93
CA LEU A 65 3.18 4.83 -0.04
C LEU A 65 3.20 3.46 -0.73
N VAL A 66 3.69 2.45 -0.03
CA VAL A 66 3.82 1.10 -0.56
C VAL A 66 3.14 0.13 0.40
N PHE A 67 2.12 -0.56 -0.10
CA PHE A 67 1.39 -1.60 0.61
C PHE A 67 1.70 -2.94 -0.02
N ARG A 68 2.04 -3.95 0.78
CA ARG A 68 2.40 -5.28 0.29
C ARG A 68 1.63 -6.36 1.02
N TYR A 69 1.25 -7.39 0.29
CA TYR A 69 0.69 -8.62 0.80
C TYR A 69 1.51 -9.81 0.34
N ASP A 70 2.00 -10.58 1.30
CA ASP A 70 2.67 -11.85 1.10
C ASP A 70 1.62 -12.99 1.22
N PRO A 71 1.22 -13.62 0.10
CA PRO A 71 0.23 -14.69 0.13
C PRO A 71 0.76 -15.99 0.77
N GLU A 72 2.08 -16.20 0.80
CA GLU A 72 2.67 -17.43 1.37
C GLU A 72 2.66 -17.38 2.90
N ASN A 73 3.01 -16.22 3.45
CA ASN A 73 3.06 -15.99 4.90
C ASN A 73 1.82 -15.28 5.46
N HIS A 74 0.80 -15.03 4.62
CA HIS A 74 -0.40 -14.26 4.94
C HIS A 74 -0.09 -12.97 5.71
N SER A 75 0.93 -12.25 5.27
CA SER A 75 1.49 -11.11 5.99
C SER A 75 1.27 -9.83 5.20
N PHE A 76 0.97 -8.75 5.92
CA PHE A 76 0.74 -7.43 5.35
C PHE A 76 1.81 -6.44 5.83
N TYR A 77 2.25 -5.57 4.93
CA TYR A 77 3.25 -4.55 5.21
C TYR A 77 2.82 -3.21 4.62
N ALA A 78 2.99 -2.14 5.38
CA ALA A 78 2.71 -0.77 4.95
C ALA A 78 3.94 0.10 5.20
N MET A 79 4.47 0.72 4.16
CA MET A 79 5.72 1.47 4.21
C MET A 79 5.58 2.82 3.52
N LEU A 80 6.28 3.81 4.05
CA LEU A 80 6.63 5.04 3.36
C LEU A 80 8.03 4.88 2.81
N LYS A 81 8.13 4.77 1.48
CA LYS A 81 9.40 4.66 0.77
C LYS A 81 9.88 6.06 0.41
N ILE A 82 11.06 6.44 0.88
CA ILE A 82 11.65 7.78 0.74
C ILE A 82 12.94 7.69 -0.08
N GLN A 83 13.02 8.48 -1.14
CA GLN A 83 14.23 8.66 -1.93
C GLN A 83 15.20 9.57 -1.18
N VAL A 84 16.37 9.04 -0.80
CA VAL A 84 17.46 9.79 -0.17
C VAL A 84 18.68 9.82 -1.10
N ILE A 85 19.65 10.71 -0.87
CA ILE A 85 20.88 10.73 -1.66
C ILE A 85 22.10 10.48 -0.75
N PRO A 86 22.83 9.36 -0.94
CA PRO A 86 22.56 8.25 -1.86
C PRO A 86 21.57 7.21 -1.27
N GLY A 87 20.62 6.74 -2.07
CA GLY A 87 19.86 5.51 -1.79
C GLY A 87 18.37 5.71 -1.56
N GLU A 88 17.77 4.81 -0.77
CA GLU A 88 16.35 4.79 -0.51
C GLU A 88 16.12 4.22 0.89
N GLU A 89 15.14 4.76 1.61
CA GLU A 89 14.76 4.31 2.94
C GLU A 89 13.31 3.84 2.96
N ASP A 90 13.07 2.66 3.55
CA ASP A 90 11.74 2.14 3.82
C ASP A 90 11.37 2.43 5.28
N TRP A 91 10.40 3.32 5.50
CA TRP A 91 9.91 3.66 6.83
C TRP A 91 8.60 2.92 7.12
N ASP A 92 8.54 2.20 8.23
CA ASP A 92 7.34 1.47 8.66
C ASP A 92 6.21 2.42 9.09
N LEU A 93 5.06 2.35 8.40
CA LEU A 93 3.88 3.17 8.70
C LEU A 93 3.24 2.80 10.03
N ASP A 94 3.33 1.54 10.47
CA ASP A 94 2.78 1.13 11.76
C ASP A 94 3.48 1.87 12.90
N SER A 95 4.81 1.95 12.81
CA SER A 95 5.62 2.71 13.76
C SER A 95 5.27 4.21 13.77
N LEU A 96 4.98 4.80 12.61
CA LEU A 96 4.54 6.20 12.50
C LEU A 96 3.18 6.41 13.17
N PHE A 97 2.21 5.55 12.88
CA PHE A 97 0.84 5.63 13.38
C PHE A 97 0.74 5.37 14.88
N ARG A 98 1.49 4.39 15.41
CA ARG A 98 1.57 4.17 16.87
C ARG A 98 2.05 5.42 17.60
N ARG A 99 3.05 6.13 17.06
CA ARG A 99 3.54 7.41 17.64
C ARG A 99 2.49 8.51 17.61
N LYS A 100 1.51 8.44 16.70
CA LYS A 100 0.37 9.36 16.62
C LYS A 100 -0.85 8.91 17.43
N GLY A 101 -0.75 7.79 18.15
CA GLY A 101 -1.84 7.24 18.95
C GLY A 101 -2.91 6.52 18.14
N TYR A 102 -2.63 6.19 16.89
CA TYR A 102 -3.56 5.44 16.04
C TYR A 102 -3.38 3.93 16.26
N PRO A 103 -4.46 3.18 16.52
CA PRO A 103 -4.38 1.76 16.79
C PRO A 103 -3.91 1.00 15.56
N ILE A 104 -2.95 0.08 15.72
CA ILE A 104 -2.50 -0.80 14.64
C ILE A 104 -3.24 -2.13 14.71
N PRO A 105 -3.89 -2.56 13.64
CA PRO A 105 -4.56 -3.84 13.57
C PRO A 105 -3.56 -5.00 13.60
N GLU A 106 -3.85 -5.99 14.43
CA GLU A 106 -3.13 -7.26 14.44
C GLU A 106 -3.87 -8.28 13.57
N PHE A 107 -3.33 -8.56 12.38
CA PHE A 107 -4.06 -9.34 11.37
C PHE A 107 -3.94 -10.87 11.50
N LYS A 108 -3.02 -11.39 12.34
CA LYS A 108 -2.77 -12.81 12.68
C LYS A 108 -3.33 -13.82 11.64
N ASP A 109 -4.20 -14.73 12.07
CA ASP A 109 -4.85 -15.71 11.19
C ASP A 109 -6.04 -15.13 10.41
N SER A 110 -6.42 -13.87 10.64
CA SER A 110 -7.54 -13.23 9.94
C SER A 110 -7.21 -13.03 8.47
N LEU A 111 -5.96 -12.73 8.10
CA LEU A 111 -5.53 -12.64 6.69
C LEU A 111 -5.61 -13.98 5.95
N LYS A 112 -5.43 -15.10 6.67
CA LYS A 112 -5.51 -16.45 6.11
C LYS A 112 -6.95 -16.90 5.88
N ASN A 113 -7.87 -16.47 6.73
CA ASN A 113 -9.25 -16.97 6.77
C ASN A 113 -10.29 -16.01 6.18
N ALA A 114 -9.91 -14.75 5.94
CA ALA A 114 -10.82 -13.73 5.44
C ALA A 114 -10.68 -13.58 3.92
N GLY A 115 -11.81 -13.57 3.21
CA GLY A 115 -11.86 -13.27 1.78
C GLY A 115 -11.73 -11.76 1.49
N GLU A 116 -12.01 -11.37 0.24
CA GLU A 116 -11.96 -10.00 -0.35
C GLU A 116 -12.18 -8.83 0.65
N TRP A 117 -13.20 -8.92 1.51
CA TRP A 117 -13.56 -7.90 2.50
C TRP A 117 -12.43 -7.49 3.47
N ILE A 118 -11.46 -8.36 3.73
CA ILE A 118 -10.35 -8.01 4.62
C ILE A 118 -9.43 -6.98 3.99
N PHE A 119 -9.15 -7.07 2.69
CA PHE A 119 -8.29 -6.11 2.02
C PHE A 119 -8.93 -4.72 1.97
N HIS A 120 -10.25 -4.64 1.80
CA HIS A 120 -10.98 -3.38 1.93
C HIS A 120 -10.88 -2.79 3.33
N SER A 121 -11.02 -3.64 4.37
CA SER A 121 -10.90 -3.19 5.76
C SER A 121 -9.49 -2.68 6.07
N ILE A 122 -8.46 -3.37 5.56
CA ILE A 122 -7.06 -2.97 5.67
C ILE A 122 -6.83 -1.64 4.95
N ALA A 123 -7.20 -1.56 3.67
CA ALA A 123 -6.99 -0.37 2.86
C ALA A 123 -7.70 0.85 3.50
N ARG A 124 -8.97 0.72 3.89
CA ARG A 124 -9.72 1.76 4.62
C ARG A 124 -9.00 2.17 5.90
N HIS A 125 -8.50 1.22 6.68
CA HIS A 125 -7.79 1.50 7.93
C HIS A 125 -6.53 2.34 7.71
N TYR A 126 -5.66 1.96 6.77
CA TYR A 126 -4.40 2.67 6.51
C TYR A 126 -4.63 4.00 5.80
N LEU A 127 -5.51 4.03 4.79
CA LEU A 127 -5.79 5.25 4.02
C LEU A 127 -6.51 6.31 4.87
N SER A 128 -7.43 5.91 5.75
CA SER A 128 -8.03 6.84 6.72
C SER A 128 -7.00 7.38 7.72
N ALA A 129 -6.08 6.55 8.21
CA ALA A 129 -5.00 6.98 9.08
C ALA A 129 -4.12 8.04 8.40
N ILE A 130 -3.75 7.78 7.14
CA ILE A 130 -2.95 8.71 6.34
C ILE A 130 -3.72 10.00 6.13
N PHE A 131 -4.97 9.92 5.70
CA PHE A 131 -5.81 11.07 5.45
C PHE A 131 -5.96 11.94 6.71
N GLN A 132 -6.15 11.31 7.88
CA GLN A 132 -6.36 12.01 9.14
C GLN A 132 -5.08 12.60 9.74
N TYR A 133 -3.99 11.83 9.77
CA TYR A 133 -2.79 12.18 10.55
C TYR A 133 -1.62 12.66 9.68
N CYS A 134 -1.63 12.34 8.39
CA CYS A 134 -0.56 12.64 7.45
C CYS A 134 -1.10 13.11 6.08
N PRO A 135 -2.06 14.06 6.02
CA PRO A 135 -2.73 14.43 4.76
C PRO A 135 -1.76 14.96 3.69
N ARG A 136 -0.61 15.51 4.10
CA ARG A 136 0.41 16.09 3.22
C ARG A 136 1.49 15.08 2.80
N ILE A 137 1.36 13.80 3.18
CA ILE A 137 2.40 12.79 2.97
C ILE A 137 2.68 12.48 1.49
N LEU A 138 1.83 12.93 0.57
CA LEU A 138 2.05 12.80 -0.88
C LEU A 138 2.04 14.14 -1.60
N GLU A 139 2.09 15.26 -0.88
CA GLU A 139 2.27 16.55 -1.53
C GLU A 139 3.64 16.65 -2.21
N PRO A 140 3.74 17.41 -3.32
CA PRO A 140 5.01 17.69 -3.97
C PRO A 140 6.04 18.26 -2.99
N ASP A 141 7.30 17.84 -3.11
CA ASP A 141 8.39 18.43 -2.32
C ASP A 141 8.80 19.80 -2.90
N PHE A 142 8.56 20.00 -4.19
CA PHE A 142 8.82 21.25 -4.88
C PHE A 142 7.62 21.59 -5.77
N PHE A 143 7.14 22.83 -5.67
CA PHE A 143 6.25 23.38 -6.67
C PHE A 143 7.12 23.87 -7.84
N PRO A 144 6.89 23.40 -9.08
CA PRO A 144 7.59 23.97 -10.21
C PRO A 144 7.30 25.47 -10.27
N THR A 145 8.33 26.30 -10.16
CA THR A 145 8.23 27.73 -10.42
C THR A 145 7.91 27.91 -11.89
N THR A 146 6.72 28.43 -12.18
CA THR A 146 6.27 28.85 -13.52
C THR A 146 7.20 29.86 -14.15
#